data_AF-A0A0V0IXM3-F1
#
_entry.id   AF-A0A0V0IXM3-F1
#
_cell.length_a   1.000
_cell.length_b   1.000
_cell.length_c   1.000
_cell.angle_alpha   90.00
_cell.angle_beta   90.00
_cell.angle_gamma   90.00
#
_symmetry.space_group_name_H-M   'P 1'
#
loop_
_entity.id
_entity.type
_entity.pdbx_description
1 polymer ?
#
loop_
_entity_poly.entity_id
_entity_poly.type
_entity_poly.pdbx_seq_one_letter_code
_entity_poly.pdbx_strand_id
1 'polypeptide(L)'
;MNNEEKRFNQEEEDEEENGRGREAWERTYADERSWESLQEDESGLLRPIDNTTLSHAQYRRRLRTATAARIQKGLIRYLYIIIDFSRAAAEMDYKPSRMVVVARQVEAFIREFFDQNPLSQIGLVILKDGVAHCLTDLGGSPEAHIKALMGKLGTSGDASLQNGLDLVCDLLNQIPSYGHREALILYSALSTCDPGDILETIQKCKASKIRCSVIGLSAELYICKHLCQETGGMYFVALDEPHLKELVLEHAPPPPAIAEFAVANLIKMGFPQRTAEGVISICSCHKEAKVGGGYTCPRCKARICELPTECCICGLTLVSSPHLARSYHHLFPIRPFDDVSPSALKDFHKLPKNCFGCQLSLLNPGNLPGPQVACPNCKQHFCLDCDIYIHESLHNCPGCESLRNSKTISDMEE
;
A
#
# COMPACT_ATOMS: atom_id res chain seq x y z
N MET A 1 -15.23 -72.15 64.88
CA MET A 1 -14.16 -73.17 64.91
C MET A 1 -12.93 -72.57 64.25
N ASN A 2 -11.82 -72.67 64.97
CA ASN A 2 -10.51 -72.04 64.81
C ASN A 2 -9.89 -71.99 63.39
N ASN A 3 -9.32 -70.82 63.06
CA ASN A 3 -7.89 -70.47 63.03
C ASN A 3 -6.85 -71.39 62.35
N GLU A 4 -5.80 -70.73 61.81
CA GLU A 4 -4.49 -71.17 61.28
C GLU A 4 -4.43 -71.37 59.75
N GLU A 5 -3.92 -70.41 58.96
CA GLU A 5 -2.51 -69.96 58.76
C GLU A 5 -1.56 -70.99 58.12
N LYS A 6 -1.15 -70.68 56.87
CA LYS A 6 0.23 -70.76 56.33
C LYS A 6 0.21 -70.06 54.94
N ARG A 7 0.76 -68.85 54.75
CA ARG A 7 2.19 -68.49 54.52
C ARG A 7 2.83 -69.41 53.46
N PHE A 8 3.53 -68.96 52.40
CA PHE A 8 4.20 -67.72 52.05
C PHE A 8 4.56 -67.82 50.55
N ASN A 9 4.47 -66.73 49.78
CA ASN A 9 5.57 -66.27 48.92
C ASN A 9 5.25 -64.86 48.44
N GLN A 10 5.99 -63.93 49.01
CA GLN A 10 6.04 -62.51 48.76
C GLN A 10 7.49 -62.26 48.36
N GLU A 11 7.71 -61.71 47.18
CA GLU A 11 8.92 -60.92 46.90
C GLU A 11 8.41 -59.51 46.58
N GLU A 12 8.90 -58.59 47.41
CA GLU A 12 8.65 -57.16 47.48
C GLU A 12 9.56 -56.40 46.49
N GLU A 13 9.49 -55.07 46.59
CA GLU A 13 10.29 -54.01 45.94
C GLU A 13 9.66 -53.41 44.68
N ASP A 14 9.44 -52.10 44.55
CA ASP A 14 9.42 -50.98 45.48
C ASP A 14 8.82 -49.79 44.70
N GLU A 15 8.53 -48.75 45.45
CA GLU A 15 7.89 -47.48 45.12
C GLU A 15 8.51 -46.66 43.96
N GLU A 16 7.66 -45.76 43.43
CA GLU A 16 7.95 -44.35 43.11
C GLU A 16 7.57 -43.90 41.69
N GLU A 17 6.38 -43.30 41.61
CA GLU A 17 6.20 -41.92 41.17
C GLU A 17 7.27 -41.33 40.22
N ASN A 18 7.10 -41.50 38.89
CA ASN A 18 7.59 -40.51 37.94
C ASN A 18 7.00 -40.67 36.53
N GLY A 19 6.27 -39.64 36.08
CA GLY A 19 5.83 -39.57 34.69
C GLY A 19 4.70 -38.58 34.47
N ARG A 20 4.93 -37.33 34.90
CA ARG A 20 4.09 -36.15 34.67
C ARG A 20 3.31 -36.25 33.37
N GLY A 21 1.98 -36.14 33.47
CA GLY A 21 1.12 -35.93 32.31
C GLY A 21 1.69 -34.78 31.48
N ARG A 22 2.05 -35.09 30.23
CA ARG A 22 2.62 -34.15 29.27
C ARG A 22 1.96 -32.78 29.41
N GLU A 23 2.81 -31.78 29.68
CA GLU A 23 2.40 -30.41 29.95
C GLU A 23 1.58 -29.89 28.76
N ALA A 24 0.58 -29.03 28.98
CA ALA A 24 -0.38 -28.64 27.94
C ALA A 24 0.27 -28.04 26.67
N TRP A 25 1.49 -27.50 26.79
CA TRP A 25 2.28 -27.02 25.66
C TRP A 25 2.83 -28.16 24.78
N GLU A 26 3.12 -29.34 25.34
CA GLU A 26 3.54 -30.53 24.57
C GLU A 26 2.39 -31.10 23.73
N ARG A 27 1.12 -30.94 24.17
CA ARG A 27 -0.06 -31.31 23.36
C ARG A 27 -0.32 -30.33 22.23
N THR A 28 -0.17 -29.04 22.50
CA THR A 28 -0.38 -27.99 21.48
C THR A 28 0.65 -28.10 20.34
N TYR A 29 1.92 -28.40 20.67
CA TYR A 29 2.96 -28.68 19.68
C TYR A 29 2.76 -30.02 18.92
N ALA A 30 2.06 -30.97 19.54
CA ALA A 30 1.78 -32.28 18.95
C ALA A 30 0.55 -32.29 18.03
N ASP A 31 -0.40 -31.36 18.20
CA ASP A 31 -1.55 -31.14 17.31
C ASP A 31 -1.23 -30.13 16.20
N GLU A 32 -0.35 -29.16 16.45
CA GLU A 32 0.15 -28.22 15.44
C GLU A 32 1.49 -28.69 14.84
N ARG A 33 1.52 -29.92 14.33
CA ARG A 33 2.68 -30.44 13.57
C ARG A 33 2.77 -29.75 12.22
N SER A 34 3.17 -28.49 12.21
CA SER A 34 3.47 -27.71 11.01
C SER A 34 4.43 -28.44 10.05
N TRP A 35 5.29 -29.30 10.58
CA TRP A 35 6.19 -30.18 9.85
C TRP A 35 5.49 -31.31 9.06
N GLU A 36 4.27 -31.72 9.40
CA GLU A 36 3.50 -32.72 8.63
C GLU A 36 2.89 -32.16 7.34
N SER A 37 2.81 -30.84 7.21
CA SER A 37 2.34 -30.17 5.98
C SER A 37 3.42 -30.04 4.90
N LEU A 38 4.67 -30.37 5.24
CA LEU A 38 5.80 -30.33 4.31
C LEU A 38 5.78 -31.61 3.47
N GLN A 39 5.59 -31.46 2.16
CA GLN A 39 5.59 -32.61 1.24
C GLN A 39 7.03 -32.97 0.87
N GLU A 40 7.39 -34.24 0.88
CA GLU A 40 8.68 -34.73 0.38
C GLU A 40 8.60 -35.07 -1.13
N ASP A 41 9.71 -34.90 -1.85
CA ASP A 41 9.87 -35.36 -3.22
C ASP A 41 10.26 -36.86 -3.27
N GLU A 42 10.35 -37.43 -4.49
CA GLU A 42 10.68 -38.85 -4.69
C GLU A 42 12.10 -39.23 -4.20
N SER A 43 12.94 -38.24 -3.90
CA SER A 43 14.28 -38.40 -3.33
C SER A 43 14.35 -38.17 -1.81
N GLY A 44 13.22 -37.91 -1.16
CA GLY A 44 13.14 -37.64 0.28
C GLY A 44 13.60 -36.24 0.71
N LEU A 45 13.67 -35.29 -0.23
CA LEU A 45 13.89 -33.87 0.08
C LEU A 45 12.54 -33.14 0.19
N LEU A 46 12.46 -32.18 1.11
CA LEU A 46 11.26 -31.36 1.25
C LEU A 46 11.01 -30.54 -0.03
N ARG A 47 9.82 -30.70 -0.62
CA ARG A 47 9.33 -29.83 -1.69
C ARG A 47 9.17 -28.42 -1.12
N PRO A 48 9.78 -27.40 -1.75
CA PRO A 48 9.42 -26.02 -1.45
C PRO A 48 7.92 -25.86 -1.69
N ILE A 49 7.19 -25.33 -0.71
CA ILE A 49 5.82 -24.89 -0.93
C ILE A 49 5.87 -23.92 -2.11
N ASP A 50 5.04 -24.16 -3.13
CA ASP A 50 5.03 -23.34 -4.34
C ASP A 50 4.38 -21.98 -4.04
N ASN A 51 5.12 -21.14 -3.32
CA ASN A 51 4.69 -19.82 -2.88
C ASN A 51 4.36 -18.92 -4.07
N THR A 52 4.88 -19.23 -5.27
CA THR A 52 4.62 -18.48 -6.48
C THR A 52 3.17 -18.64 -6.94
N THR A 53 2.64 -19.86 -6.98
CA THR A 53 1.24 -20.06 -7.39
C THR A 53 0.25 -19.51 -6.35
N LEU A 54 0.58 -19.60 -5.05
CA LEU A 54 -0.21 -19.00 -3.98
C LEU A 54 -0.19 -17.47 -4.01
N SER A 55 0.98 -16.85 -4.17
CA SER A 55 1.10 -15.38 -4.27
C SER A 55 0.37 -14.84 -5.50
N HIS A 56 0.45 -15.55 -6.63
CA HIS A 56 -0.30 -15.20 -7.84
C HIS A 56 -1.81 -15.34 -7.66
N ALA A 57 -2.28 -16.40 -6.99
CA ALA A 57 -3.71 -16.57 -6.69
C ALA A 57 -4.23 -15.46 -5.78
N GLN A 58 -3.47 -15.08 -4.76
CA GLN A 58 -3.78 -13.96 -3.86
C GLN A 58 -3.78 -12.62 -4.63
N TYR A 59 -2.77 -12.37 -5.44
CA TYR A 59 -2.66 -11.18 -6.30
C TYR A 59 -3.90 -11.03 -7.20
N ARG A 60 -4.32 -12.09 -7.89
CA ARG A 60 -5.47 -12.02 -8.81
C ARG A 60 -6.80 -11.87 -8.09
N ARG A 61 -6.93 -12.40 -6.87
CA ARG A 61 -8.08 -12.12 -6.01
C ARG A 61 -8.16 -10.63 -5.66
N ARG A 62 -7.04 -9.99 -5.33
CA ARG A 62 -6.97 -8.54 -5.11
C ARG A 62 -7.35 -7.75 -6.36
N LEU A 63 -6.76 -8.10 -7.51
CA LEU A 63 -7.01 -7.42 -8.79
C LEU A 63 -8.49 -7.46 -9.21
N ARG A 64 -9.16 -8.62 -9.08
CA ARG A 64 -10.60 -8.75 -9.40
C ARG A 64 -11.50 -7.96 -8.46
N THR A 65 -11.11 -7.85 -7.20
CA THR A 65 -11.86 -7.06 -6.21
C THR A 65 -11.71 -5.56 -6.47
N ALA A 66 -10.51 -5.12 -6.85
CA ALA A 66 -10.18 -3.71 -7.12
C ALA A 66 -10.77 -3.15 -8.43
N THR A 67 -10.96 -4.00 -9.44
CA THR A 67 -11.42 -3.59 -10.80
C THR A 67 -12.94 -3.62 -10.99
N ALA A 68 -13.70 -4.04 -9.97
CA ALA A 68 -15.11 -4.38 -10.11
C ALA A 68 -16.06 -3.20 -10.38
N ALA A 69 -15.63 -1.93 -10.24
CA ALA A 69 -16.55 -0.82 -10.44
C ALA A 69 -15.87 0.43 -11.04
N ARG A 70 -16.52 0.98 -12.07
CA ARG A 70 -16.25 2.32 -12.62
C ARG A 70 -16.72 3.35 -11.60
N ILE A 71 -15.92 3.55 -10.56
CA ILE A 71 -16.21 4.48 -9.46
C ILE A 71 -15.45 5.78 -9.72
N GLN A 72 -16.05 6.90 -9.34
CA GLN A 72 -15.35 8.19 -9.29
C GLN A 72 -14.18 8.08 -8.31
N LYS A 73 -12.98 8.42 -8.77
CA LYS A 73 -11.77 8.39 -7.95
C LYS A 73 -11.32 9.81 -7.62
N GLY A 74 -10.79 9.97 -6.42
CA GLY A 74 -10.19 11.22 -5.95
C GLY A 74 -8.77 11.37 -6.47
N LEU A 75 -8.58 12.04 -7.62
CA LEU A 75 -7.25 12.20 -8.23
C LEU A 75 -6.34 13.18 -7.48
N ILE A 76 -6.90 14.22 -6.88
CA ILE A 76 -6.16 15.21 -6.10
C ILE A 76 -6.36 14.89 -4.63
N ARG A 77 -5.33 14.34 -4.00
CA ARG A 77 -5.35 13.93 -2.60
C ARG A 77 -4.42 14.81 -1.79
N TYR A 78 -4.88 15.17 -0.61
CA TYR A 78 -4.11 15.87 0.41
C TYR A 78 -4.01 14.92 1.60
N LEU A 79 -2.88 14.25 1.70
CA LEU A 79 -2.63 13.19 2.66
C LEU A 79 -1.70 13.69 3.75
N TYR A 80 -2.14 13.64 5.00
CA TYR A 80 -1.24 13.73 6.14
C TYR A 80 -0.88 12.34 6.65
N ILE A 81 0.42 12.06 6.77
CA ILE A 81 0.91 10.85 7.43
C ILE A 81 1.27 11.23 8.87
N ILE A 82 0.53 10.66 9.82
CA ILE A 82 0.78 10.83 11.25
C ILE A 82 1.58 9.61 11.73
N ILE A 83 2.77 9.84 12.27
CA ILE A 83 3.69 8.78 12.67
C ILE A 83 3.89 8.83 14.18
N ASP A 84 3.66 7.71 14.84
CA ASP A 84 3.92 7.56 16.26
C ASP A 84 5.42 7.37 16.55
N PHE A 85 6.04 8.37 17.18
CA PHE A 85 7.42 8.35 17.70
C PHE A 85 7.43 8.41 19.25
N SER A 86 6.41 7.87 19.89
CA SER A 86 6.38 7.64 21.34
C SER A 86 7.39 6.57 21.76
N ARG A 87 7.50 6.34 23.07
CA ARG A 87 8.30 5.26 23.66
C ARG A 87 8.00 3.87 23.07
N ALA A 88 6.76 3.62 22.66
CA ALA A 88 6.37 2.33 22.07
C ALA A 88 7.04 2.07 20.72
N ALA A 89 7.42 3.13 20.00
CA ALA A 89 8.14 3.03 18.72
C ALA A 89 9.63 2.68 18.90
N ALA A 90 10.14 2.68 20.14
CA ALA A 90 11.51 2.28 20.46
C ALA A 90 11.67 0.76 20.61
N GLU A 91 10.56 0.02 20.69
CA GLU A 91 10.57 -1.44 20.82
C GLU A 91 11.20 -2.11 19.59
N MET A 92 11.74 -3.32 19.81
CA MET A 92 12.57 -4.07 18.86
C MET A 92 11.91 -5.37 18.35
N ASP A 93 10.58 -5.43 18.36
CA ASP A 93 9.83 -6.49 17.67
C ASP A 93 10.09 -6.48 16.16
N TYR A 94 10.23 -5.28 15.59
CA TYR A 94 10.83 -5.06 14.27
C TYR A 94 12.32 -4.73 14.42
N LYS A 95 13.17 -5.24 13.53
CA LYS A 95 14.62 -5.00 13.57
C LYS A 95 15.02 -3.85 12.64
N PRO A 96 15.79 -2.84 13.09
CA PRO A 96 16.38 -2.69 14.42
C PRO A 96 15.42 -2.13 15.49
N SER A 97 14.41 -1.33 15.12
CA SER A 97 13.31 -0.89 15.99
C SER A 97 12.08 -0.55 15.16
N ARG A 98 10.89 -0.50 15.77
CA ARG A 98 9.64 -0.08 15.11
C ARG A 98 9.81 1.23 14.36
N MET A 99 10.34 2.25 15.02
CA MET A 99 10.54 3.59 14.44
C MET A 99 11.32 3.51 13.12
N VAL A 100 12.44 2.77 13.09
CA VAL A 100 13.31 2.71 11.91
C VAL A 100 12.62 1.96 10.77
N VAL A 101 11.92 0.87 11.08
CA VAL A 101 11.19 0.11 10.06
C VAL A 101 10.03 0.93 9.51
N VAL A 102 9.22 1.55 10.37
CA VAL A 102 8.13 2.45 9.96
C VAL A 102 8.65 3.59 9.09
N ALA A 103 9.75 4.25 9.49
CA ALA A 103 10.33 5.34 8.70
C ALA A 103 10.78 4.88 7.29
N ARG A 104 11.37 3.68 7.18
CA ARG A 104 11.75 3.08 5.89
C ARG A 104 10.54 2.73 5.03
N GLN A 105 9.47 2.18 5.63
CA GLN A 105 8.25 1.88 4.89
C GLN A 105 7.55 3.16 4.43
N VAL A 106 7.54 4.22 5.25
CA VAL A 106 7.03 5.55 4.86
C VAL A 106 7.87 6.15 3.75
N GLU A 107 9.20 6.04 3.81
CA GLU A 107 10.08 6.49 2.73
C GLU A 107 9.74 5.80 1.40
N ALA A 108 9.60 4.47 1.40
CA ALA A 108 9.19 3.72 0.21
C ALA A 108 7.80 4.14 -0.29
N PHE A 109 6.86 4.31 0.64
CA PHE A 109 5.51 4.77 0.35
C PHE A 109 5.46 6.17 -0.26
N ILE A 110 6.23 7.14 0.25
CA ILE A 110 6.26 8.50 -0.31
C ILE A 110 6.66 8.46 -1.79
N ARG A 111 7.69 7.67 -2.14
CA ARG A 111 8.14 7.54 -3.53
C ARG A 111 7.06 6.91 -4.41
N GLU A 112 6.49 5.79 -3.98
CA GLU A 112 5.42 5.10 -4.72
C GLU A 112 4.18 5.99 -4.85
N PHE A 113 3.78 6.66 -3.77
CA PHE A 113 2.61 7.53 -3.75
C PHE A 113 2.71 8.66 -4.78
N PHE A 114 3.87 9.32 -4.89
CA PHE A 114 4.07 10.39 -5.87
C PHE A 114 4.25 9.89 -7.31
N ASP A 115 4.70 8.65 -7.50
CA ASP A 115 4.74 8.05 -8.83
C ASP A 115 3.32 7.78 -9.36
N GLN A 116 2.49 7.18 -8.50
CA GLN A 116 1.09 6.84 -8.79
C GLN A 116 0.16 8.07 -8.79
N ASN A 117 0.42 9.05 -7.91
CA ASN A 117 -0.42 10.22 -7.69
C ASN A 117 0.40 11.52 -7.74
N PRO A 118 0.90 11.92 -8.92
CA PRO A 118 1.74 13.10 -9.04
C PRO A 118 1.03 14.39 -8.63
N LEU A 119 -0.30 14.48 -8.77
CA LEU A 119 -1.06 15.70 -8.40
C LEU A 119 -1.32 15.87 -6.91
N SER A 120 -1.08 14.81 -6.14
CA SER A 120 -1.37 14.79 -4.71
C SER A 120 -0.27 15.47 -3.92
N GLN A 121 -0.58 15.81 -2.67
CA GLN A 121 0.37 16.41 -1.74
C GLN A 121 0.42 15.58 -0.46
N ILE A 122 1.62 15.48 0.13
CA ILE A 122 1.85 14.82 1.40
C ILE A 122 2.30 15.84 2.44
N GLY A 123 1.81 15.70 3.67
CA GLY A 123 2.34 16.34 4.87
C GLY A 123 2.71 15.28 5.90
N LEU A 124 3.69 15.59 6.77
CA LEU A 124 4.16 14.66 7.80
C LEU A 124 3.96 15.27 9.18
N VAL A 125 3.36 14.50 10.08
CA VAL A 125 3.16 14.85 11.49
C VAL A 125 3.72 13.73 12.34
N ILE A 126 4.40 14.06 13.44
CA ILE A 126 4.84 13.08 14.43
C ILE A 126 4.10 13.27 15.75
N LEU A 127 3.82 12.16 16.43
CA LEU A 127 3.33 12.14 17.80
C LEU A 127 4.49 11.81 18.73
N LYS A 128 4.82 12.73 19.63
CA LYS A 128 5.96 12.60 20.53
C LYS A 128 5.75 13.44 21.78
N ASP A 129 6.14 12.92 22.95
CA ASP A 129 6.05 13.63 24.23
C ASP A 129 4.64 14.17 24.56
N GLY A 130 3.58 13.46 24.13
CA GLY A 130 2.18 13.85 24.31
C GLY A 130 1.72 14.98 23.38
N VAL A 131 2.54 15.40 22.42
CA VAL A 131 2.27 16.53 21.51
C VAL A 131 2.38 16.07 20.06
N ALA A 132 1.65 16.75 19.18
CA ALA A 132 1.77 16.59 17.73
C ALA A 132 2.69 17.67 17.14
N HIS A 133 3.71 17.26 16.39
CA HIS A 133 4.61 18.17 15.70
C HIS A 133 4.50 18.01 14.19
N CYS A 134 4.21 19.11 13.47
CA CYS A 134 4.32 19.15 12.02
C CYS A 134 5.81 19.05 11.62
N LEU A 135 6.20 17.99 10.92
CA LEU A 135 7.54 17.83 10.37
C LEU A 135 7.69 18.56 9.05
N THR A 136 6.69 18.41 8.17
CA THR A 136 6.65 19.03 6.86
C THR A 136 5.23 19.42 6.53
N ASP A 137 5.05 20.65 6.05
CA ASP A 137 3.79 21.12 5.48
C ASP A 137 3.46 20.34 4.20
N LEU A 138 2.23 20.51 3.70
CA LEU A 138 1.80 19.89 2.46
C LEU A 138 2.67 20.31 1.29
N GLY A 139 3.31 19.32 0.68
CA GLY A 139 4.24 19.51 -0.42
C GLY A 139 4.13 18.42 -1.46
N GLY A 140 4.74 18.69 -2.61
CA GLY A 140 4.86 17.75 -3.74
C GLY A 140 6.27 17.20 -3.94
N SER A 141 7.19 17.43 -2.99
CA SER A 141 8.61 17.08 -3.15
C SER A 141 8.98 15.86 -2.29
N PRO A 142 9.13 14.65 -2.88
CA PRO A 142 9.41 13.43 -2.13
C PRO A 142 10.66 13.55 -1.25
N GLU A 143 11.74 14.08 -1.82
CA GLU A 143 13.05 14.15 -1.15
C GLU A 143 13.05 15.11 0.04
N ALA A 144 12.24 16.18 -0.01
CA ALA A 144 12.07 17.08 1.13
C ALA A 144 11.42 16.37 2.32
N HIS A 145 10.36 15.60 2.07
CA HIS A 145 9.66 14.82 3.09
C HIS A 145 10.55 13.70 3.66
N ILE A 146 11.23 12.96 2.79
CA ILE A 146 12.12 11.85 3.20
C ILE A 146 13.28 12.38 4.04
N LYS A 147 13.92 13.47 3.62
CA LYS A 147 15.01 14.09 4.38
C LYS A 147 14.55 14.59 5.75
N ALA A 148 13.37 15.19 5.84
CA ALA A 148 12.81 15.65 7.11
C ALA A 148 12.48 14.50 8.06
N LEU A 149 11.93 13.41 7.52
CA LEU A 149 11.62 12.19 8.29
C LEU A 149 12.89 11.53 8.83
N MET A 150 13.85 11.24 7.94
CA MET A 150 15.10 10.56 8.31
C MET A 150 16.00 11.42 9.20
N GLY A 151 15.87 12.75 9.13
CA GLY A 151 16.59 13.69 9.98
C GLY A 151 16.08 13.78 11.42
N LYS A 152 14.86 13.29 11.73
CA LYS A 152 14.23 13.37 13.06
C LYS A 152 13.87 12.01 13.66
N LEU A 153 14.74 11.03 13.51
CA LEU A 153 14.57 9.71 14.14
C LEU A 153 14.94 9.77 15.62
N GLY A 154 13.95 9.96 16.50
CA GLY A 154 14.13 9.85 17.94
C GLY A 154 12.81 9.72 18.68
N THR A 155 12.70 8.67 19.48
CA THR A 155 11.48 8.31 20.22
C THR A 155 11.52 8.82 21.66
N SER A 156 10.44 9.43 22.15
CA SER A 156 10.25 9.70 23.58
C SER A 156 8.80 9.99 23.94
N GLY A 157 8.51 9.85 25.24
CA GLY A 157 7.20 10.16 25.82
C GLY A 157 6.06 9.31 25.28
N ASP A 158 4.84 9.83 25.35
CA ASP A 158 3.62 9.15 24.94
C ASP A 158 3.04 9.73 23.63
N ALA A 159 2.18 8.98 22.95
CA ALA A 159 1.47 9.44 21.77
C ALA A 159 0.16 10.14 22.16
N SER A 160 -0.20 11.23 21.47
CA SER A 160 -1.50 11.89 21.59
C SER A 160 -2.19 11.94 20.24
N LEU A 161 -3.19 11.08 20.07
CA LEU A 161 -3.97 11.01 18.83
C LEU A 161 -4.86 12.24 18.65
N GLN A 162 -5.42 12.79 19.73
CA GLN A 162 -6.25 14.00 19.69
C GLN A 162 -5.45 15.18 19.13
N ASN A 163 -4.28 15.47 19.70
CA ASN A 163 -3.45 16.59 19.23
C ASN A 163 -3.03 16.41 17.77
N GLY A 164 -2.76 15.16 17.35
CA GLY A 164 -2.45 14.83 15.96
C GLY A 164 -3.61 15.10 15.02
N LEU A 165 -4.80 14.63 15.38
CA LEU A 165 -6.02 14.82 14.60
C LEU A 165 -6.45 16.28 14.55
N ASP A 166 -6.40 17.02 15.66
CA ASP A 166 -6.74 18.44 15.67
C ASP A 166 -5.83 19.26 14.78
N LEU A 167 -4.51 19.05 14.86
CA LEU A 167 -3.55 19.71 13.99
C LEU A 167 -3.82 19.41 12.51
N VAL A 168 -4.04 18.14 12.16
CA VAL A 168 -4.33 17.74 10.78
C VAL A 168 -5.69 18.27 10.31
N CYS A 169 -6.70 18.26 11.16
CA CYS A 169 -8.03 18.75 10.83
C CYS A 169 -7.99 20.28 10.60
N ASP A 170 -7.19 21.04 11.36
CA ASP A 170 -7.00 22.48 11.15
C ASP A 170 -6.21 22.79 9.85
N LEU A 171 -5.18 21.99 9.54
CA LEU A 171 -4.39 22.14 8.31
C LEU A 171 -5.20 21.76 7.05
N LEU A 172 -5.92 20.63 7.09
CA LEU A 172 -6.75 20.16 5.97
C LEU A 172 -7.97 21.06 5.72
N ASN A 173 -8.45 21.78 6.73
CA ASN A 173 -9.57 22.72 6.56
C ASN A 173 -9.20 23.96 5.75
N GLN A 174 -7.92 24.32 5.66
CA GLN A 174 -7.44 25.41 4.80
C GLN A 174 -7.46 25.04 3.31
N ILE A 175 -7.55 23.74 3.01
CA ILE A 175 -7.45 23.21 1.65
C ILE A 175 -8.81 23.32 0.94
N PRO A 176 -8.82 23.64 -0.36
CA PRO A 176 -10.04 23.65 -1.15
C PRO A 176 -10.87 22.37 -1.06
N SER A 177 -12.19 22.52 -1.10
CA SER A 177 -13.15 21.42 -0.94
C SER A 177 -13.18 20.42 -2.09
N TYR A 178 -12.52 20.70 -3.22
CA TYR A 178 -12.41 19.76 -4.34
C TYR A 178 -11.39 18.63 -4.09
N GLY A 179 -10.50 18.80 -3.12
CA GLY A 179 -9.47 17.84 -2.78
C GLY A 179 -9.99 16.76 -1.84
N HIS A 180 -9.53 15.53 -2.04
CA HIS A 180 -9.75 14.48 -1.05
C HIS A 180 -8.82 14.70 0.14
N ARG A 181 -9.40 14.84 1.32
CA ARG A 181 -8.69 15.07 2.58
C ARG A 181 -8.51 13.74 3.29
N GLU A 182 -7.27 13.33 3.50
CA GLU A 182 -6.93 12.01 4.03
C GLU A 182 -5.91 12.12 5.16
N ALA A 183 -6.04 11.26 6.16
CA ALA A 183 -5.06 11.07 7.21
C ALA A 183 -4.72 9.58 7.31
N LEU A 184 -3.43 9.24 7.19
CA LEU A 184 -2.91 7.89 7.41
C LEU A 184 -2.09 7.90 8.69
N ILE A 185 -2.53 7.13 9.69
CA ILE A 185 -1.89 7.08 11.00
C ILE A 185 -1.15 5.75 11.15
N LEU A 186 0.16 5.81 11.39
CA LEU A 186 0.98 4.65 11.73
C LEU A 186 1.19 4.65 13.24
N TYR A 187 0.45 3.77 13.92
CA TYR A 187 0.31 3.79 15.38
C TYR A 187 1.06 2.63 16.02
N SER A 188 2.00 2.93 16.92
CA SER A 188 2.82 1.93 17.62
C SER A 188 2.32 1.66 19.03
N ALA A 189 1.87 2.69 19.73
CA ALA A 189 1.43 2.60 21.11
C ALA A 189 0.12 1.81 21.26
N LEU A 190 -0.10 1.27 22.47
CA LEU A 190 -1.36 0.60 22.86
C LEU A 190 -2.30 1.53 23.63
N SER A 191 -1.88 2.76 23.88
CA SER A 191 -2.63 3.78 24.59
C SER A 191 -2.41 5.13 23.91
N THR A 192 -3.38 6.02 24.04
CA THR A 192 -3.26 7.43 23.64
C THR A 192 -3.40 8.29 24.89
N CYS A 193 -2.59 9.35 25.00
CA CYS A 193 -2.58 10.29 26.10
C CYS A 193 -3.11 11.63 25.62
N ASP A 194 -4.42 11.79 25.66
CA ASP A 194 -5.13 12.95 25.09
C ASP A 194 -5.64 13.89 26.19
N PRO A 195 -5.64 15.22 25.96
CA PRO A 195 -6.04 16.21 26.96
C PRO A 195 -7.57 16.27 27.19
N GLY A 196 -8.39 15.90 26.21
CA GLY A 196 -9.85 16.00 26.27
C GLY A 196 -10.55 14.78 25.68
N ASP A 197 -11.82 14.95 25.28
CA ASP A 197 -12.60 13.87 24.66
C ASP A 197 -12.26 13.72 23.17
N ILE A 198 -11.62 12.59 22.86
CA ILE A 198 -11.29 12.24 21.47
C ILE A 198 -12.54 11.98 20.62
N LEU A 199 -13.68 11.60 21.20
CA LEU A 199 -14.90 11.36 20.44
C LEU A 199 -15.42 12.64 19.79
N GLU A 200 -15.30 13.79 20.45
CA GLU A 200 -15.62 15.09 19.87
C GLU A 200 -14.70 15.42 18.68
N THR A 201 -13.42 15.06 18.79
CA THR A 201 -12.42 15.25 17.73
C THR A 201 -12.73 14.37 16.53
N ILE A 202 -13.17 13.12 16.75
CA ILE A 202 -13.64 12.23 15.69
C ILE A 202 -14.84 12.84 14.95
N GLN A 203 -15.81 13.40 15.69
CA GLN A 203 -16.95 14.10 15.09
C GLN A 203 -16.53 15.35 14.31
N LYS A 204 -15.56 16.12 14.82
CA LYS A 204 -14.98 17.29 14.11
C LYS A 204 -14.34 16.88 12.78
N CYS A 205 -13.59 15.79 12.75
CA CYS A 205 -12.94 15.32 11.53
C CYS A 205 -13.95 14.69 10.54
N LYS A 206 -15.01 14.03 11.03
CA LYS A 206 -16.16 13.61 10.21
C LYS A 206 -16.89 14.79 9.57
N ALA A 207 -17.19 15.84 10.36
CA ALA A 207 -17.80 17.07 9.86
C ALA A 207 -16.91 17.78 8.82
N SER A 208 -15.60 17.70 8.98
CA SER A 208 -14.60 18.25 8.04
C SER A 208 -14.36 17.38 6.80
N LYS A 209 -15.08 16.24 6.67
CA LYS A 209 -14.99 15.27 5.58
C LYS A 209 -13.58 14.68 5.38
N ILE A 210 -12.88 14.43 6.47
CA ILE A 210 -11.53 13.87 6.46
C ILE A 210 -11.64 12.36 6.62
N ARG A 211 -11.05 11.60 5.70
CA ARG A 211 -10.97 10.14 5.77
C ARG A 211 -9.74 9.73 6.57
N CYS A 212 -9.91 9.14 7.74
CA CYS A 212 -8.81 8.69 8.60
C CYS A 212 -8.65 7.17 8.51
N SER A 213 -7.47 6.70 8.11
CA SER A 213 -7.11 5.28 8.13
C SER A 213 -5.95 5.07 9.09
N VAL A 214 -5.95 3.97 9.84
CA VAL A 214 -4.92 3.69 10.85
C VAL A 214 -4.34 2.30 10.61
N ILE A 215 -3.02 2.20 10.65
CA ILE A 215 -2.27 0.93 10.66
C ILE A 215 -1.64 0.81 12.04
N GLY A 216 -2.12 -0.14 12.84
CA GLY A 216 -1.55 -0.49 14.14
C GLY A 216 -0.41 -1.50 13.98
N LEU A 217 0.66 -1.37 14.76
CA LEU A 217 1.80 -2.29 14.70
C LEU A 217 1.67 -3.53 15.60
N SER A 218 0.86 -3.47 16.66
CA SER A 218 0.81 -4.53 17.67
C SER A 218 -0.58 -5.09 17.89
N ALA A 219 -1.55 -4.26 18.26
CA ALA A 219 -2.89 -4.71 18.59
C ALA A 219 -3.95 -3.74 18.05
N GLU A 220 -5.18 -4.25 17.97
CA GLU A 220 -6.35 -3.45 17.63
C GLU A 220 -6.77 -2.53 18.79
N LEU A 221 -6.87 -1.24 18.51
CA LEU A 221 -7.38 -0.24 19.45
C LEU A 221 -8.81 0.15 19.12
N TYR A 222 -9.70 0.05 20.11
CA TYR A 222 -11.12 0.39 19.96
C TYR A 222 -11.34 1.81 19.41
N ILE A 223 -10.63 2.81 19.95
CA ILE A 223 -10.76 4.21 19.52
C ILE A 223 -10.30 4.39 18.06
N CYS A 224 -9.21 3.74 17.65
CA CYS A 224 -8.72 3.80 16.27
C CYS A 224 -9.71 3.13 15.30
N LYS A 225 -10.27 1.98 15.70
CA LYS A 225 -11.31 1.29 14.93
C LYS A 225 -12.55 2.17 14.76
N HIS A 226 -13.02 2.79 15.84
CA HIS A 226 -14.16 3.68 15.83
C HIS A 226 -13.92 4.91 14.95
N LEU A 227 -12.74 5.55 15.05
CA LEU A 227 -12.32 6.65 14.17
C LEU A 227 -12.40 6.26 12.68
N CYS A 228 -11.87 5.10 12.32
CA CYS A 228 -11.87 4.64 10.93
C CYS A 228 -13.30 4.38 10.43
N GLN A 229 -14.16 3.76 11.25
CA GLN A 229 -15.56 3.50 10.90
C GLN A 229 -16.37 4.79 10.72
N GLU A 230 -16.21 5.76 11.60
CA GLU A 230 -16.94 7.03 11.54
C GLU A 230 -16.50 7.92 10.37
N THR A 231 -15.24 7.85 9.97
CA THR A 231 -14.66 8.67 8.88
C THR A 231 -14.63 7.95 7.53
N GLY A 232 -15.07 6.68 7.45
CA GLY A 232 -15.06 5.88 6.23
C GLY A 232 -13.66 5.44 5.77
N GLY A 233 -12.70 5.39 6.70
CA GLY A 233 -11.35 4.85 6.47
C GLY A 233 -11.24 3.36 6.80
N MET A 234 -10.00 2.87 6.85
CA MET A 234 -9.70 1.45 7.10
C MET A 234 -8.77 1.30 8.30
N TYR A 235 -8.98 0.23 9.07
CA TYR A 235 -8.13 -0.14 10.19
C TYR A 235 -7.47 -1.48 9.93
N PHE A 236 -6.14 -1.52 9.98
CA PHE A 236 -5.36 -2.73 9.82
C PHE A 236 -4.36 -2.89 10.96
N VAL A 237 -3.99 -4.15 11.24
CA VAL A 237 -2.94 -4.49 12.19
C VAL A 237 -1.84 -5.22 11.43
N ALA A 238 -0.62 -4.67 11.45
CA ALA A 238 0.53 -5.28 10.85
C ALA A 238 0.99 -6.50 11.67
N LEU A 239 1.42 -7.55 10.98
CA LEU A 239 1.87 -8.80 11.60
C LEU A 239 3.40 -8.90 11.57
N ASP A 240 3.98 -8.58 10.43
CA ASP A 240 5.41 -8.59 10.16
C ASP A 240 5.81 -7.44 9.22
N GLU A 241 7.10 -7.27 8.99
CA GLU A 241 7.64 -6.20 8.14
C GLU A 241 7.10 -6.21 6.70
N PRO A 242 7.04 -7.35 5.98
CA PRO A 242 6.48 -7.37 4.64
C PRO A 242 4.97 -7.06 4.64
N HIS A 243 4.19 -7.55 5.61
CA HIS A 243 2.78 -7.19 5.70
C HIS A 243 2.59 -5.70 5.98
N LEU A 244 3.40 -5.09 6.86
CA LEU A 244 3.38 -3.64 7.06
C LEU A 244 3.62 -2.89 5.75
N LYS A 245 4.61 -3.32 4.96
CA LYS A 245 4.89 -2.73 3.65
C LYS A 245 3.68 -2.84 2.72
N GLU A 246 3.05 -4.02 2.63
CA GLU A 246 1.84 -4.22 1.82
C GLU A 246 0.70 -3.29 2.24
N LEU A 247 0.41 -3.21 3.56
CA LEU A 247 -0.66 -2.37 4.10
C LEU A 247 -0.43 -0.88 3.82
N VAL A 248 0.80 -0.40 3.99
CA VAL A 248 1.12 1.00 3.71
C VAL A 248 0.99 1.29 2.20
N LEU A 249 1.46 0.38 1.34
CA LEU A 249 1.37 0.55 -0.12
C LEU A 249 -0.06 0.42 -0.66
N GLU A 250 -0.96 -0.28 0.04
CA GLU A 250 -2.39 -0.34 -0.33
C GLU A 250 -3.07 1.04 -0.31
N HIS A 251 -2.53 1.99 0.47
CA HIS A 251 -2.99 3.38 0.48
C HIS A 251 -2.42 4.25 -0.65
N ALA A 252 -1.50 3.73 -1.47
CA ALA A 252 -0.93 4.45 -2.61
C ALA A 252 -1.98 4.71 -3.71
N PRO A 253 -2.75 3.73 -4.22
CA PRO A 253 -3.81 4.03 -5.18
C PRO A 253 -4.90 4.94 -4.59
N PRO A 254 -5.52 5.81 -5.40
CA PRO A 254 -6.58 6.70 -4.94
C PRO A 254 -7.82 5.89 -4.53
N PRO A 255 -8.35 6.09 -3.32
CA PRO A 255 -9.52 5.36 -2.86
C PRO A 255 -10.77 5.75 -3.68
N PRO A 256 -11.80 4.89 -3.73
CA PRO A 256 -13.08 5.25 -4.31
C PRO A 256 -13.66 6.44 -3.54
N ALA A 257 -14.13 7.46 -4.28
CA ALA A 257 -14.80 8.60 -3.67
C ALA A 257 -16.13 8.13 -3.06
N ILE A 258 -16.36 8.48 -1.80
CA ILE A 258 -17.67 8.30 -1.16
C ILE A 258 -18.64 9.24 -1.88
N ALA A 259 -19.75 8.71 -2.38
CA ALA A 259 -20.68 9.43 -3.27
C ALA A 259 -21.14 10.79 -2.70
N GLU A 260 -21.29 10.90 -1.38
CA GLU A 260 -21.68 12.13 -0.67
C GLU A 260 -20.64 13.25 -0.72
N PHE A 261 -19.36 12.90 -0.93
CA PHE A 261 -18.23 13.84 -0.93
C PHE A 261 -17.66 14.10 -2.32
N ALA A 262 -18.21 13.44 -3.35
CA ALA A 262 -17.66 13.40 -4.70
C ALA A 262 -18.17 14.55 -5.60
N VAL A 263 -18.06 15.80 -5.15
CA VAL A 263 -18.48 16.96 -5.97
C VAL A 263 -17.46 17.20 -7.08
N ALA A 264 -17.89 17.03 -8.34
CA ALA A 264 -17.06 17.30 -9.49
C ALA A 264 -16.86 18.81 -9.67
N ASN A 265 -15.63 19.28 -9.45
CA ASN A 265 -15.25 20.68 -9.61
C ASN A 265 -14.25 20.83 -10.75
N LEU A 266 -14.45 21.86 -11.60
CA LEU A 266 -13.53 22.19 -12.67
C LEU A 266 -12.42 23.10 -12.14
N ILE A 267 -11.18 22.61 -12.17
CA ILE A 267 -10.01 23.33 -11.66
C ILE A 267 -9.21 23.87 -12.85
N LYS A 268 -8.79 25.14 -12.77
CA LYS A 268 -7.88 25.72 -13.76
C LYS A 268 -6.45 25.27 -13.46
N MET A 269 -5.84 24.56 -14.40
CA MET A 269 -4.43 24.15 -14.32
C MET A 269 -3.57 24.90 -15.34
N GLY A 270 -2.30 25.11 -15.02
CA GLY A 270 -1.30 25.69 -15.91
C GLY A 270 -0.30 24.65 -16.40
N PHE A 271 -0.03 24.62 -17.70
CA PHE A 271 1.03 23.81 -18.30
C PHE A 271 2.23 24.71 -18.61
N PRO A 272 3.23 24.77 -17.72
CA PRO A 272 4.39 25.61 -17.94
C PRO A 272 5.33 24.98 -18.97
N GLN A 273 5.99 25.83 -19.76
CA GLN A 273 7.04 25.39 -20.67
C GLN A 273 8.37 25.34 -19.93
N ARG A 274 9.17 24.31 -20.22
CA ARG A 274 10.55 24.19 -19.73
C ARG A 274 11.44 25.12 -20.53
N THR A 275 12.16 25.99 -19.82
CA THR A 275 13.09 26.94 -20.43
C THR A 275 14.42 26.23 -20.72
N ALA A 276 15.13 26.66 -21.77
CA ALA A 276 16.43 26.09 -22.15
C ALA A 276 17.45 26.13 -20.98
N GLU A 277 18.25 25.08 -20.90
CA GLU A 277 19.32 24.94 -19.90
C GLU A 277 20.45 25.95 -20.20
N GLY A 278 20.93 26.67 -19.17
CA GLY A 278 22.03 27.64 -19.28
C GLY A 278 21.69 29.08 -18.85
N VAL A 279 20.42 29.43 -18.67
CA VAL A 279 20.03 30.75 -18.18
C VAL A 279 19.96 30.75 -16.65
N ILE A 280 20.83 31.53 -16.00
CA ILE A 280 20.74 31.77 -14.55
C ILE A 280 19.42 32.50 -14.28
N SER A 281 18.61 31.94 -13.38
CA SER A 281 17.41 32.63 -12.94
C SER A 281 17.11 32.45 -11.48
N ILE A 282 16.53 33.50 -10.92
CA ILE A 282 16.03 33.50 -9.55
C ILE A 282 14.74 32.70 -9.54
N CYS A 283 14.76 31.58 -8.81
CA CYS A 283 13.58 30.76 -8.61
C CYS A 283 12.64 31.46 -7.62
N SER A 284 11.37 31.64 -7.99
CA SER A 284 10.37 32.27 -7.12
C SER A 284 10.03 31.41 -5.90
N CYS A 285 10.29 30.10 -5.93
CA CYS A 285 10.04 29.18 -4.81
C CYS A 285 11.07 29.32 -3.69
N HIS A 286 12.36 29.35 -4.04
CA HIS A 286 13.46 29.36 -3.06
C HIS A 286 14.08 30.75 -2.87
N LYS A 287 13.74 31.71 -3.73
CA LYS A 287 14.38 33.04 -3.81
C LYS A 287 15.90 32.97 -4.04
N GLU A 288 16.37 31.83 -4.54
CA GLU A 288 17.77 31.55 -4.85
C GLU A 288 17.98 31.53 -6.37
N ALA A 289 19.16 31.96 -6.80
CA ALA A 289 19.58 31.81 -8.19
C ALA A 289 19.94 30.34 -8.44
N LYS A 290 19.09 29.63 -9.19
CA LYS A 290 19.39 28.26 -9.66
C LYS A 290 19.94 28.34 -11.07
N VAL A 291 21.03 27.60 -11.30
CA VAL A 291 21.62 27.38 -12.63
C VAL A 291 20.98 26.12 -13.18
N GLY A 292 20.11 26.25 -14.18
CA GLY A 292 19.41 25.11 -14.77
C GLY A 292 18.07 25.47 -15.41
N GLY A 293 17.51 24.53 -16.19
CA GLY A 293 16.21 24.70 -16.83
C GLY A 293 15.09 24.81 -15.80
N GLY A 294 14.35 25.92 -15.82
CA GLY A 294 13.18 26.16 -14.97
C GLY A 294 11.88 26.19 -15.77
N TYR A 295 10.77 26.03 -15.06
CA TYR A 295 9.43 26.10 -15.61
C TYR A 295 8.87 27.51 -15.51
N THR A 296 8.31 28.02 -16.60
CA THR A 296 7.70 29.36 -16.62
C THR A 296 6.19 29.26 -16.48
N CYS A 297 5.63 29.87 -15.43
CA CYS A 297 4.19 29.92 -15.20
C CYS A 297 3.48 30.62 -16.38
N PRO A 298 2.43 30.03 -16.96
CA PRO A 298 1.75 30.61 -18.12
C PRO A 298 1.02 31.91 -17.79
N ARG A 299 0.56 32.09 -16.54
CA ARG A 299 -0.26 33.24 -16.09
C ARG A 299 0.59 34.45 -15.68
N CYS A 300 1.49 34.29 -14.72
CA CYS A 300 2.28 35.40 -14.16
C CYS A 300 3.74 35.43 -14.64
N LYS A 301 4.16 34.45 -15.47
CA LYS A 301 5.55 34.31 -15.95
C LYS A 301 6.60 34.11 -14.85
N ALA A 302 6.19 33.81 -13.63
CA ALA A 302 7.08 33.39 -12.54
C ALA A 302 7.87 32.13 -12.93
N ARG A 303 9.13 32.05 -12.50
CA ARG A 303 9.98 30.88 -12.72
C ARG A 303 9.98 29.97 -11.50
N ILE A 304 9.75 28.69 -11.76
CA ILE A 304 9.56 27.65 -10.76
C ILE A 304 10.53 26.51 -11.08
N CYS A 305 11.11 25.89 -10.05
CA CYS A 305 12.12 24.86 -10.24
C CYS A 305 11.54 23.46 -10.45
N GLU A 306 10.43 23.13 -9.79
CA GLU A 306 9.89 21.77 -9.72
C GLU A 306 8.39 21.77 -10.02
N LEU A 307 7.94 20.67 -10.61
CA LEU A 307 6.54 20.38 -10.87
C LEU A 307 6.21 19.01 -10.29
N PRO A 308 4.95 18.78 -9.89
CA PRO A 308 3.84 19.73 -9.85
C PRO A 308 3.88 20.61 -8.60
N THR A 309 3.56 21.90 -8.75
CA THR A 309 3.59 22.87 -7.65
C THR A 309 2.55 23.96 -7.86
N GLU A 310 2.11 24.61 -6.78
CA GLU A 310 1.29 25.81 -6.87
C GLU A 310 2.19 27.05 -7.06
N CYS A 311 1.80 27.92 -7.99
CA CYS A 311 2.54 29.14 -8.25
C CYS A 311 2.39 30.16 -7.11
N CYS A 312 3.48 30.46 -6.40
CA CYS A 312 3.52 31.38 -5.25
C CYS A 312 3.03 32.81 -5.53
N ILE A 313 2.92 33.23 -6.79
CA ILE A 313 2.48 34.59 -7.17
C ILE A 313 1.00 34.62 -7.53
N CYS A 314 0.49 33.60 -8.24
CA CYS A 314 -0.85 33.65 -8.83
C CYS A 314 -1.79 32.52 -8.40
N GLY A 315 -1.33 31.62 -7.53
CA GLY A 315 -2.10 30.48 -7.01
C GLY A 315 -2.51 29.44 -8.05
N LEU A 316 -1.94 29.50 -9.27
CA LEU A 316 -2.26 28.54 -10.32
C LEU A 316 -1.49 27.24 -10.07
N THR A 317 -2.20 26.11 -10.00
CA THR A 317 -1.60 24.78 -9.96
C THR A 317 -0.89 24.50 -11.28
N LEU A 318 0.42 24.27 -11.23
CA LEU A 318 1.23 23.99 -12.39
C LEU A 318 1.55 22.50 -12.48
N VAL A 319 1.25 21.91 -13.63
CA VAL A 319 1.38 20.48 -13.88
C VAL A 319 1.99 20.24 -15.25
N SER A 320 2.70 19.12 -15.41
CA SER A 320 3.18 18.68 -16.71
C SER A 320 2.19 17.67 -17.30
N SER A 321 2.10 17.60 -18.63
CA SER A 321 1.29 16.59 -19.33
C SER A 321 1.66 15.15 -18.92
N PRO A 322 2.94 14.79 -18.74
CA PRO A 322 3.34 13.48 -18.18
C PRO A 322 2.78 13.19 -16.78
N HIS A 323 2.64 14.20 -15.92
CA HIS A 323 2.06 13.99 -14.58
C HIS A 323 0.59 13.60 -14.67
N LEU A 324 -0.17 14.27 -15.52
CA LEU A 324 -1.55 13.86 -15.76
C LEU A 324 -1.61 12.46 -16.35
N ALA A 325 -0.78 12.18 -17.37
CA ALA A 325 -0.69 10.89 -18.04
C ALA A 325 -0.46 9.72 -17.08
N ARG A 326 0.41 9.90 -16.07
CA ARG A 326 0.63 8.88 -15.04
C ARG A 326 -0.65 8.54 -14.30
N SER A 327 -1.51 9.48 -13.95
CA SER A 327 -2.76 9.16 -13.24
C SER A 327 -3.86 8.51 -14.11
N TYR A 328 -3.69 8.36 -15.43
CA TYR A 328 -4.72 7.78 -16.30
C TYR A 328 -4.99 6.30 -16.04
N HIS A 329 -4.00 5.53 -15.57
CA HIS A 329 -4.21 4.10 -15.31
C HIS A 329 -5.23 3.87 -14.19
N HIS A 330 -5.40 4.83 -13.27
CA HIS A 330 -6.46 4.78 -12.27
C HIS A 330 -7.84 5.00 -12.88
N LEU A 331 -7.95 5.83 -13.92
CA LEU A 331 -9.22 6.16 -14.60
C LEU A 331 -9.67 5.08 -15.57
N PHE A 332 -8.72 4.46 -16.27
CA PHE A 332 -8.96 3.44 -17.28
C PHE A 332 -8.13 2.19 -16.97
N PRO A 333 -8.43 1.48 -15.87
CA PRO A 333 -7.70 0.27 -15.53
C PRO A 333 -7.92 -0.81 -16.60
N ILE A 334 -6.89 -1.63 -16.83
CA ILE A 334 -7.03 -2.81 -17.67
C ILE A 334 -7.98 -3.79 -16.97
N ARG A 335 -8.82 -4.45 -17.76
CA ARG A 335 -9.67 -5.54 -17.26
C ARG A 335 -8.78 -6.73 -16.88
N PRO A 336 -8.99 -7.35 -15.71
CA PRO A 336 -8.27 -8.56 -15.33
C PRO A 336 -8.35 -9.62 -16.43
N PHE A 337 -7.24 -10.32 -16.66
CA PHE A 337 -7.21 -11.37 -17.67
C PHE A 337 -7.93 -12.64 -17.18
N ASP A 338 -8.62 -13.29 -18.12
CA ASP A 338 -9.42 -14.48 -17.89
C ASP A 338 -8.53 -15.71 -17.72
N ASP A 339 -8.93 -16.60 -16.80
CA ASP A 339 -8.27 -17.88 -16.62
C ASP A 339 -8.53 -18.79 -17.80
N VAL A 340 -7.45 -19.31 -18.39
CA VAL A 340 -7.56 -20.35 -19.39
C VAL A 340 -7.37 -21.69 -18.68
N SER A 341 -8.49 -22.34 -18.35
CA SER A 341 -8.43 -23.66 -17.72
C SER A 341 -7.91 -24.71 -18.71
N PRO A 342 -6.93 -25.55 -18.30
CA PRO A 342 -6.40 -26.64 -19.14
C PRO A 342 -7.48 -27.61 -19.63
N SER A 343 -8.55 -27.77 -18.84
CA SER A 343 -9.64 -28.73 -19.07
C SER A 343 -10.74 -28.24 -20.02
N ALA A 344 -10.82 -26.94 -20.32
CA ALA A 344 -11.84 -26.38 -21.22
C ALA A 344 -11.46 -26.43 -22.70
N LEU A 345 -10.21 -26.77 -23.03
CA LEU A 345 -9.72 -26.78 -24.42
C LEU A 345 -9.68 -28.20 -24.98
N LYS A 346 -10.69 -28.53 -25.78
CA LYS A 346 -10.77 -29.80 -26.54
C LYS A 346 -9.75 -29.90 -27.69
N ASP A 347 -9.11 -28.78 -28.06
CA ASP A 347 -8.14 -28.67 -29.17
C ASP A 347 -6.77 -28.12 -28.69
N PHE A 348 -5.87 -28.97 -28.20
CA PHE A 348 -4.51 -28.58 -27.76
C PHE A 348 -3.64 -27.94 -28.85
N HIS A 349 -3.95 -28.18 -30.12
CA HIS A 349 -3.16 -27.68 -31.26
C HIS A 349 -3.42 -26.20 -31.63
N LYS A 350 -4.46 -25.57 -31.10
CA LYS A 350 -4.81 -24.16 -31.40
C LYS A 350 -4.32 -23.16 -30.34
N LEU A 351 -3.72 -23.65 -29.26
CA LEU A 351 -3.18 -22.78 -28.22
C LEU A 351 -1.84 -22.18 -28.63
N PRO A 352 -1.62 -20.88 -28.38
CA PRO A 352 -0.31 -20.30 -28.57
C PRO A 352 0.68 -20.96 -27.61
N LYS A 353 1.82 -21.38 -28.15
CA LYS A 353 2.89 -22.05 -27.40
C LYS A 353 3.70 -21.06 -26.56
N ASN A 354 3.71 -19.79 -26.97
CA ASN A 354 4.53 -18.75 -26.38
C ASN A 354 3.66 -17.62 -25.83
N CYS A 355 4.12 -17.02 -24.74
CA CYS A 355 3.56 -15.79 -24.19
C CYS A 355 3.69 -14.65 -25.19
N PHE A 356 2.61 -13.90 -25.44
CA PHE A 356 2.65 -12.76 -26.35
C PHE A 356 3.63 -11.66 -25.87
N GLY A 357 3.76 -11.47 -24.55
CA GLY A 357 4.62 -10.45 -23.95
C GLY A 357 6.10 -10.82 -23.97
N CYS A 358 6.48 -11.88 -23.26
CA CYS A 358 7.88 -12.26 -23.07
C CYS A 358 8.40 -13.33 -24.05
N GLN A 359 7.55 -13.88 -24.91
CA GLN A 359 7.88 -14.96 -25.86
C GLN A 359 8.38 -16.27 -25.21
N LEU A 360 8.32 -16.39 -23.88
CA LEU A 360 8.63 -17.64 -23.18
C LEU A 360 7.54 -18.69 -23.43
N SER A 361 7.94 -19.97 -23.40
CA SER A 361 7.02 -21.09 -23.54
C SER A 361 6.01 -21.12 -22.40
N LEU A 362 4.71 -21.23 -22.75
CA LEU A 362 3.61 -21.42 -21.80
C LEU A 362 3.40 -22.90 -21.44
N LEU A 363 4.23 -23.78 -21.98
CA LEU A 363 4.18 -25.23 -21.73
C LEU A 363 5.13 -25.60 -20.59
N ASN A 364 4.62 -26.41 -19.66
CA ASN A 364 5.40 -27.05 -18.60
C ASN A 364 6.28 -28.19 -19.18
N PRO A 365 7.31 -28.64 -18.44
CA PRO A 365 8.10 -29.81 -18.81
C PRO A 365 7.17 -31.01 -19.05
N GLY A 366 7.17 -31.56 -20.27
CA GLY A 366 6.22 -32.60 -20.70
C GLY A 366 5.09 -32.13 -21.63
N ASN A 367 5.16 -30.92 -22.20
CA ASN A 367 4.15 -30.35 -23.14
C ASN A 367 2.73 -30.21 -22.56
N LEU A 368 2.60 -30.19 -21.24
CA LEU A 368 1.35 -29.90 -20.56
C LEU A 368 1.13 -28.37 -20.55
N PRO A 369 -0.10 -27.87 -20.77
CA PRO A 369 -0.38 -26.45 -20.67
C PRO A 369 -0.13 -25.97 -19.24
N GLY A 370 0.81 -25.03 -19.10
CA GLY A 370 1.03 -24.33 -17.84
C GLY A 370 -0.09 -23.31 -17.56
N PRO A 371 -0.08 -22.71 -16.36
CA PRO A 371 -1.04 -21.66 -16.04
C PRO A 371 -0.82 -20.45 -16.96
N GLN A 372 -1.87 -20.08 -17.69
CA GLN A 372 -1.85 -18.96 -18.63
C GLN A 372 -3.14 -18.17 -18.48
N VAL A 373 -3.08 -16.90 -18.85
CA VAL A 373 -4.21 -15.99 -18.81
C VAL A 373 -4.44 -15.37 -20.19
N ALA A 374 -5.69 -15.03 -20.50
CA ALA A 374 -6.08 -14.44 -21.77
C ALA A 374 -6.71 -13.06 -21.57
N CYS A 375 -6.31 -12.09 -22.39
CA CYS A 375 -6.93 -10.78 -22.35
C CYS A 375 -8.34 -10.83 -22.96
N PRO A 376 -9.39 -10.33 -22.29
CA PRO A 376 -10.77 -10.40 -22.80
C PRO A 376 -10.99 -9.58 -24.08
N ASN A 377 -10.15 -8.56 -24.33
CA ASN A 377 -10.30 -7.65 -25.47
C ASN A 377 -9.58 -8.16 -26.73
N CYS A 378 -8.27 -8.44 -26.63
CA CYS A 378 -7.47 -8.89 -27.77
C CYS A 378 -7.37 -10.41 -27.91
N LYS A 379 -7.82 -11.18 -26.91
CA LYS A 379 -7.75 -12.64 -26.84
C LYS A 379 -6.33 -13.23 -26.94
N GLN A 380 -5.30 -12.41 -26.73
CA GLN A 380 -3.91 -12.86 -26.66
C GLN A 380 -3.61 -13.50 -25.31
N HIS A 381 -2.67 -14.45 -25.31
CA HIS A 381 -2.29 -15.24 -24.14
C HIS A 381 -0.99 -14.71 -23.51
N PHE A 382 -0.97 -14.68 -22.18
CA PHE A 382 0.15 -14.21 -21.38
C PHE A 382 0.49 -15.21 -20.27
N CYS A 383 1.78 -15.27 -19.89
CA CYS A 383 2.20 -15.96 -18.69
C CYS A 383 1.80 -15.13 -17.45
N LEU A 384 1.83 -15.76 -16.28
CA LEU A 384 1.43 -15.11 -15.05
C LEU A 384 2.33 -13.91 -14.67
N ASP A 385 3.63 -13.96 -14.94
CA ASP A 385 4.54 -12.83 -14.67
C ASP A 385 4.23 -11.62 -15.56
N CYS A 386 3.90 -11.88 -16.82
CA CYS A 386 3.44 -10.84 -17.73
C CYS A 386 2.09 -10.26 -17.29
N ASP A 387 1.20 -11.09 -16.73
CA ASP A 387 -0.07 -10.61 -16.15
C ASP A 387 0.19 -9.60 -15.02
N ILE A 388 1.05 -9.94 -14.07
CA ILE A 388 1.45 -9.04 -12.96
C ILE A 388 2.06 -7.75 -13.53
N TYR A 389 3.08 -7.88 -14.40
CA TYR A 389 3.78 -6.72 -14.95
C TYR A 389 2.85 -5.77 -15.73
N ILE A 390 1.91 -6.34 -16.52
CA ILE A 390 0.94 -5.58 -17.29
C ILE A 390 0.01 -4.78 -16.37
N HIS A 391 -0.45 -5.38 -15.27
CA HIS A 391 -1.42 -4.75 -14.37
C HIS A 391 -0.78 -3.85 -13.31
N GLU A 392 0.46 -4.11 -12.86
CA GLU A 392 1.15 -3.31 -11.84
C GLU A 392 2.03 -2.19 -12.39
N SER A 393 2.73 -2.40 -13.52
CA SER A 393 3.74 -1.46 -14.00
C SER A 393 3.41 -0.84 -15.36
N LEU A 394 3.00 -1.67 -16.33
CA LEU A 394 2.81 -1.19 -17.69
C LEU A 394 1.47 -0.46 -17.87
N HIS A 395 0.45 -0.91 -17.15
CA HIS A 395 -0.94 -0.45 -17.21
C HIS A 395 -1.56 -0.39 -18.61
N ASN A 396 -0.94 -1.03 -19.60
CA ASN A 396 -1.43 -1.16 -20.97
C ASN A 396 -1.24 -2.60 -21.45
N CYS A 397 -2.23 -3.17 -22.14
CA CYS A 397 -2.10 -4.50 -22.72
C CYS A 397 -1.37 -4.42 -24.07
N PRO A 398 -0.17 -5.03 -24.21
CA PRO A 398 0.59 -4.96 -25.46
C PRO A 398 -0.17 -5.49 -26.68
N GLY A 399 -1.01 -6.52 -26.47
CA GLY A 399 -1.83 -7.10 -27.53
C GLY A 399 -2.98 -6.18 -27.99
N CYS A 400 -3.51 -5.35 -27.10
CA CYS A 400 -4.55 -4.38 -27.49
C CYS A 400 -3.97 -3.22 -28.29
N GLU A 401 -2.79 -2.74 -27.89
CA GLU A 401 -2.12 -1.62 -28.57
C GLU A 401 -1.55 -2.03 -29.94
N SER A 402 -1.04 -3.26 -30.10
CA SER A 402 -0.59 -3.76 -31.40
C SER A 402 -1.74 -3.93 -32.40
N LEU A 403 -2.90 -4.41 -31.94
CA LEU A 403 -4.09 -4.61 -32.78
C LEU A 403 -4.91 -3.35 -33.02
N ARG A 404 -4.71 -2.29 -32.23
CA ARG A 404 -5.29 -0.96 -32.52
C ARG A 404 -4.76 -0.42 -33.84
N ASN A 405 -3.46 -0.52 -34.07
CA ASN A 405 -2.82 -0.02 -35.29
C ASN A 405 -3.14 -0.81 -36.56
N SER A 406 -3.54 -2.08 -36.46
CA SER A 406 -3.92 -2.86 -37.64
C SER A 406 -5.32 -2.52 -38.16
N LYS A 407 -6.24 -2.09 -37.30
CA LYS A 407 -7.58 -1.62 -37.72
C LYS A 407 -7.56 -0.24 -38.35
N THR A 408 -6.68 0.66 -37.89
CA THR A 408 -6.58 2.02 -38.48
C THR A 408 -6.04 2.00 -39.90
N ILE A 409 -5.29 0.97 -40.30
CA ILE A 409 -4.78 0.82 -41.67
C ILE A 409 -5.87 0.27 -42.60
N SER A 410 -6.72 -0.66 -42.14
CA SER A 410 -7.83 -1.17 -42.94
C SER A 410 -8.91 -0.11 -43.21
N ASP A 411 -9.14 0.80 -42.27
CA ASP A 411 -10.17 1.85 -42.40
C ASP A 411 -9.67 3.08 -43.21
N MET A 412 -8.39 3.10 -43.64
CA MET A 412 -7.87 4.11 -44.58
C MET A 412 -7.77 3.58 -46.03
N GLU A 413 -8.07 2.30 -46.25
CA GLU A 413 -8.09 1.65 -47.57
C GLU A 413 -9.51 1.36 -48.10
N GLU A 414 -10.56 1.73 -47.36
CA GLU A 414 -11.94 1.91 -47.84
C GLU A 414 -12.28 3.41 -47.94
#